data_AF-A0A2D3LTY8-F1
#
_entry.id   AF-A0A2D3LTY8-F1
#
_cell.length_a   1.000
_cell.length_b   1.000
_cell.length_c   1.000
_cell.angle_alpha   90.00
_cell.angle_beta   90.00
_cell.angle_gamma   90.00
#
_symmetry.space_group_name_H-M   'P 1'
#
loop_
_entity.id
_entity.type
_entity.pdbx_description
1 polymer ?
#
loop_
_entity_poly.entity_id
_entity_poly.type
_entity_poly.pdbx_seq_one_letter_code
_entity_poly.pdbx_strand_id
1 'polypeptide(L)'
;MKLTPEEEGVNGNIVEIERYDRLEYRYLTTGDFSALQQMNTEYPMETRTLIEDVVQLGNATDPDINTKFLKFYQDTTLQALIASVESEYANVDDLNEQLSAAFKYLKHKLPDMEVPRFYAQISALDQSIVVGNGTVGISLDKYLGENFPLYLKYYSPLQRRQMTREHIVPDCLTFYLMSVYQLKDFERRPQIEQDLHIGKIHWIVNQALGHHVFRTKCVIAVENYMQEHHKVSYEELLRMTDFSKFKTL
;
A
#
# COMPACT_ATOMS: atom_id res chain seq x y z
N MET A 1 -45.12 -2.04 7.53
CA MET A 1 -44.62 -1.28 6.37
C MET A 1 -43.17 -1.69 6.18
N LYS A 2 -42.89 -2.54 5.19
CA LYS A 2 -41.54 -3.05 4.90
C LYS A 2 -40.82 -1.97 4.09
N LEU A 3 -39.67 -1.53 4.58
CA LEU A 3 -38.78 -0.64 3.84
C LEU A 3 -38.11 -1.47 2.73
N THR A 4 -38.18 -0.95 1.52
CA THR A 4 -37.63 -1.48 0.27
C THR A 4 -36.10 -1.35 0.25
N PRO A 5 -35.38 -2.29 -0.40
CA PRO A 5 -33.94 -2.20 -0.60
C PRO A 5 -33.66 -1.36 -1.86
N GLU A 6 -33.69 -0.05 -1.74
CA GLU A 6 -33.23 0.86 -2.80
C GLU A 6 -32.45 2.02 -2.19
N GLU A 7 -31.28 1.71 -1.63
CA GLU A 7 -30.10 2.59 -1.60
C GLU A 7 -28.84 1.69 -1.65
N GLU A 8 -28.80 0.70 -2.56
CA GLU A 8 -27.52 0.16 -3.02
C GLU A 8 -26.87 1.27 -3.87
N GLY A 9 -25.94 1.98 -3.25
CA GLY A 9 -25.27 3.14 -3.81
C GLY A 9 -24.69 2.85 -5.19
N VAL A 10 -24.87 3.83 -6.07
CA VAL A 10 -24.38 3.89 -7.46
C VAL A 10 -22.87 4.12 -7.50
N ASN A 11 -22.12 3.30 -6.76
CA ASN A 11 -20.71 3.05 -7.03
C ASN A 11 -20.35 1.67 -6.44
N GLY A 12 -20.24 0.66 -7.30
CA GLY A 12 -19.97 -0.73 -6.92
C GLY A 12 -18.55 -0.99 -6.39
N ASN A 13 -17.93 -0.03 -5.72
CA ASN A 13 -16.60 -0.16 -5.14
C ASN A 13 -16.68 -0.97 -3.84
N ILE A 14 -15.80 -1.96 -3.70
CA ILE A 14 -15.67 -2.78 -2.48
C ILE A 14 -14.46 -2.35 -1.65
N VAL A 15 -13.67 -1.42 -2.16
CA VAL A 15 -12.54 -0.77 -1.52
C VAL A 15 -12.72 0.74 -1.63
N GLU A 16 -12.50 1.42 -0.52
CA GLU A 16 -12.44 2.87 -0.43
C GLU A 16 -11.22 3.25 0.42
N ILE A 17 -10.44 4.23 -0.05
CA ILE A 17 -9.28 4.76 0.65
C ILE A 17 -9.77 5.81 1.64
N GLU A 18 -9.64 5.50 2.93
CA GLU A 18 -9.92 6.41 4.02
C GLU A 18 -8.88 7.54 4.06
N ARG A 19 -9.34 8.79 4.13
CA ARG A 19 -8.52 9.99 3.96
C ARG A 19 -7.91 10.50 5.27
N TYR A 20 -7.16 9.64 5.96
CA TYR A 20 -6.43 9.99 7.18
C TYR A 20 -5.40 11.12 6.96
N ASP A 21 -4.78 11.16 5.78
CA ASP A 21 -3.91 12.23 5.29
C ASP A 21 -4.50 13.64 5.40
N ARG A 22 -5.83 13.79 5.31
CA ARG A 22 -6.49 15.09 5.46
C ARG A 22 -6.52 15.56 6.92
N LEU A 23 -6.61 14.64 7.87
CA LEU A 23 -6.49 14.95 9.29
C LEU A 23 -5.05 15.32 9.64
N GLU A 24 -4.08 14.57 9.09
CA GLU A 24 -2.66 14.91 9.19
C GLU A 24 -2.39 16.31 8.63
N TYR A 25 -2.87 16.63 7.42
CA TYR A 25 -2.73 17.95 6.81
C TYR A 25 -3.22 19.05 7.76
N ARG A 26 -4.46 18.92 8.27
CA ARG A 26 -5.05 19.94 9.17
C ARG A 26 -4.22 20.11 10.44
N TYR A 27 -3.86 19.01 11.09
CA TYR A 27 -3.11 19.06 12.34
C TYR A 27 -1.70 19.61 12.13
N LEU A 28 -0.96 19.09 11.15
CA LEU A 28 0.46 19.36 10.93
C LEU A 28 0.72 20.75 10.31
N THR A 29 -0.26 21.36 9.65
CA THR A 29 -0.13 22.71 9.06
C THR A 29 -0.68 23.82 9.96
N THR A 30 -1.76 23.55 10.70
CA THR A 30 -2.47 24.59 11.47
C THR A 30 -2.48 24.38 12.99
N GLY A 31 -2.05 23.20 13.47
CA GLY A 31 -2.17 22.82 14.87
C GLY A 31 -3.60 22.52 15.31
N ASP A 32 -4.49 22.14 14.38
CA ASP A 32 -5.90 21.85 14.64
C ASP A 32 -6.07 20.67 15.61
N PHE A 33 -6.41 20.99 16.86
CA PHE A 33 -6.58 20.00 17.91
C PHE A 33 -7.80 19.09 17.69
N SER A 34 -8.83 19.54 16.96
CA SER A 34 -9.97 18.69 16.61
C SER A 34 -9.54 17.61 15.62
N ALA A 35 -8.67 17.93 14.66
CA ALA A 35 -8.12 16.94 13.74
C ALA A 35 -7.28 15.91 14.52
N LEU A 36 -6.41 16.37 15.42
CA LEU A 36 -5.63 15.49 16.30
C LEU A 36 -6.53 14.56 17.14
N GLN A 37 -7.64 15.07 17.68
CA GLN A 37 -8.58 14.25 18.43
C GLN A 37 -9.17 13.15 17.53
N GLN A 38 -9.62 13.50 16.32
CA GLN A 38 -10.15 12.54 15.35
C GLN A 38 -9.13 11.48 14.96
N MET A 39 -7.88 11.87 14.72
CA MET A 39 -6.77 10.93 14.46
C MET A 39 -6.69 9.88 15.59
N ASN A 40 -6.69 10.31 16.85
CA ASN A 40 -6.57 9.42 17.99
C ASN A 40 -7.83 8.59 18.32
N THR A 41 -9.02 9.00 17.85
CA THR A 41 -10.28 8.28 18.14
C THR A 41 -10.78 7.41 16.99
N GLU A 42 -10.64 7.89 15.76
CA GLU A 42 -11.13 7.21 14.55
C GLU A 42 -10.03 6.35 13.91
N TYR A 43 -8.76 6.75 14.05
CA TYR A 43 -7.58 6.09 13.46
C TYR A 43 -6.47 5.78 14.49
N PRO A 44 -6.80 5.22 15.68
CA PRO A 44 -5.83 5.08 16.78
C PRO A 44 -4.62 4.21 16.43
N MET A 45 -4.80 3.19 15.60
CA MET A 45 -3.72 2.28 15.20
C MET A 45 -2.83 2.92 14.15
N GLU A 46 -3.41 3.60 13.18
CA GLU A 46 -2.72 4.32 12.12
C GLU A 46 -1.90 5.47 12.71
N THR A 47 -2.48 6.27 13.62
CA THR A 47 -1.78 7.33 14.34
C THR A 47 -0.63 6.80 15.18
N ARG A 48 -0.86 5.70 15.92
CA ARG A 48 0.21 5.07 16.70
C ARG A 48 1.34 4.57 15.81
N THR A 49 1.01 3.84 14.76
CA THR A 49 1.98 3.23 13.83
C THR A 49 2.80 4.30 13.14
N LEU A 50 2.15 5.38 12.70
CA LEU A 50 2.83 6.53 12.14
C LEU A 50 3.87 7.10 13.12
N ILE A 51 3.46 7.40 14.35
CA ILE A 51 4.32 8.03 15.36
C ILE A 51 5.47 7.11 15.82
N GLU A 52 5.15 5.86 16.15
CA GLU A 52 6.06 4.92 16.81
C GLU A 52 6.97 4.19 15.81
N ASP A 53 6.41 3.69 14.71
CA ASP A 53 7.11 2.75 13.81
C ASP A 53 7.62 3.42 12.53
N VAL A 54 6.88 4.40 12.00
CA VAL A 54 7.19 5.06 10.73
C VAL A 54 8.09 6.28 10.93
N VAL A 55 7.65 7.31 11.64
CA VAL A 55 8.48 8.51 11.92
C VAL A 55 9.33 8.41 13.18
N GLN A 56 9.11 7.36 14.00
CA GLN A 56 9.93 6.98 15.15
C GLN A 56 10.20 8.13 16.14
N LEU A 57 9.16 8.89 16.47
CA LEU A 57 9.25 10.08 17.32
C LEU A 57 9.23 9.79 18.83
N GLY A 58 8.88 8.57 19.21
CA GLY A 58 8.72 8.14 20.60
C GLY A 58 7.42 7.36 20.80
N ASN A 59 7.00 7.19 22.06
CA ASN A 59 5.78 6.45 22.37
C ASN A 59 4.55 7.34 22.18
N ALA A 60 3.50 6.83 21.51
CA ALA A 60 2.25 7.57 21.26
C ALA A 60 1.48 7.93 22.53
N THR A 61 1.87 7.39 23.69
CA THR A 61 1.29 7.72 25.00
C THR A 61 2.12 8.73 25.80
N ASP A 62 3.28 9.15 25.30
CA ASP A 62 4.11 10.14 25.98
C ASP A 62 3.37 11.49 26.08
N PRO A 63 3.39 12.19 27.24
CA PRO A 63 2.64 13.43 27.41
C PRO A 63 2.98 14.55 26.41
N ASP A 64 4.18 14.54 25.83
CA ASP A 64 4.67 15.53 24.89
C ASP A 64 4.69 15.05 23.43
N ILE A 65 4.18 13.85 23.13
CA ILE A 65 4.31 13.24 21.80
C ILE A 65 3.65 14.05 20.69
N ASN A 66 2.46 14.60 20.95
CA ASN A 66 1.74 15.42 19.99
C ASN A 66 2.53 16.68 19.64
N THR A 67 3.16 17.32 20.64
CA THR A 67 4.03 18.48 20.41
C THR A 67 5.27 18.09 19.61
N LYS A 68 5.89 16.93 19.87
CA LYS A 68 7.01 16.41 19.06
C LYS A 68 6.58 16.15 17.61
N PHE A 69 5.41 15.53 17.43
CA PHE A 69 4.84 15.21 16.12
C PHE A 69 4.57 16.47 15.29
N LEU A 70 3.86 17.46 15.86
CA LEU A 70 3.65 18.74 15.19
C LEU A 70 4.98 19.43 14.86
N LYS A 71 5.92 19.49 15.81
CA LYS A 71 7.21 20.17 15.63
C LYS A 71 8.08 19.50 14.56
N PHE A 72 8.02 18.17 14.43
CA PHE A 72 8.76 17.44 13.41
C PHE A 72 8.37 17.89 11.99
N TYR A 73 7.08 18.08 11.71
CA TYR A 73 6.59 18.52 10.40
C TYR A 73 6.65 20.04 10.16
N GLN A 74 7.05 20.85 11.13
CA GLN A 74 7.08 22.32 10.99
C GLN A 74 8.19 22.85 10.08
N ASP A 75 9.19 22.05 9.70
CA ASP A 75 10.19 22.50 8.73
C ASP A 75 9.55 22.79 7.36
N THR A 76 10.07 23.81 6.69
CA THR A 76 9.61 24.29 5.38
C THR A 76 9.59 23.19 4.31
N THR A 77 10.51 22.22 4.38
CA THR A 77 10.57 21.09 3.44
C THR A 77 9.36 20.18 3.59
N LEU A 78 9.02 19.81 4.84
CA LEU A 78 7.90 18.92 5.13
C LEU A 78 6.56 19.62 4.93
N GLN A 79 6.45 20.92 5.23
CA GLN A 79 5.27 21.71 4.91
C GLN A 79 4.99 21.76 3.40
N ALA A 80 6.03 21.94 2.59
CA ALA A 80 5.90 21.91 1.13
C ALA A 80 5.51 20.52 0.60
N LEU A 81 6.01 19.45 1.23
CA LEU A 81 5.64 18.08 0.93
C LEU A 81 4.15 17.82 1.22
N ILE A 82 3.69 18.17 2.42
CA ILE A 82 2.29 18.06 2.84
C ILE A 82 1.36 18.80 1.88
N ALA A 83 1.71 20.03 1.50
CA ALA A 83 0.92 20.81 0.56
C ALA A 83 0.87 20.20 -0.85
N SER A 84 1.96 19.56 -1.28
CA SER A 84 2.02 18.87 -2.57
C SER A 84 1.14 17.62 -2.59
N VAL A 85 1.10 16.86 -1.49
CA VAL A 85 0.19 15.72 -1.32
C VAL A 85 -1.27 16.16 -1.40
N GLU A 86 -1.66 17.17 -0.63
CA GLU A 86 -3.04 17.67 -0.62
C GLU A 86 -3.50 18.12 -2.02
N SER A 87 -2.60 18.76 -2.78
CA SER A 87 -2.90 19.19 -4.14
C SER A 87 -3.00 18.02 -5.14
N GLU A 88 -2.05 17.08 -5.11
CA GLU A 88 -1.98 15.96 -6.06
C GLU A 88 -3.09 14.92 -5.81
N TYR A 89 -3.45 14.73 -4.54
CA TYR A 89 -4.42 13.72 -4.10
C TYR A 89 -5.72 14.35 -3.61
N ALA A 90 -6.11 15.50 -4.15
CA ALA A 90 -7.42 16.09 -3.92
C ALA A 90 -8.56 15.10 -4.23
N ASN A 91 -8.37 14.26 -5.25
CA ASN A 91 -9.24 13.15 -5.65
C ASN A 91 -8.44 11.82 -5.69
N VAL A 92 -9.05 10.73 -5.24
CA VAL A 92 -8.49 9.37 -5.25
C VAL A 92 -9.48 8.32 -5.81
N ASP A 93 -10.51 8.78 -6.52
CA ASP A 93 -11.58 7.90 -7.01
C ASP A 93 -11.05 6.88 -8.02
N ASP A 94 -10.08 7.28 -8.84
CA ASP A 94 -9.36 6.38 -9.76
C ASP A 94 -8.63 5.26 -9.00
N LEU A 95 -8.07 5.54 -7.82
CA LEU A 95 -7.41 4.55 -6.99
C LEU A 95 -8.44 3.62 -6.32
N ASN A 96 -9.57 4.17 -5.84
CA ASN A 96 -10.69 3.40 -5.28
C ASN A 96 -11.25 2.41 -6.30
N GLU A 97 -11.46 2.84 -7.53
CA GLU A 97 -11.95 2.01 -8.63
C GLU A 97 -10.95 0.90 -9.00
N GLN A 98 -9.67 1.25 -9.14
CA GLN A 98 -8.62 0.27 -9.48
C GLN A 98 -8.43 -0.78 -8.38
N LEU A 99 -8.36 -0.36 -7.11
CA LEU A 99 -8.29 -1.28 -5.97
C LEU A 99 -9.54 -2.16 -5.91
N SER A 100 -10.73 -1.58 -6.07
CA SER A 100 -11.98 -2.35 -6.09
C SER A 100 -12.01 -3.39 -7.20
N ALA A 101 -11.58 -3.05 -8.41
CA ALA A 101 -11.50 -3.98 -9.53
C ALA A 101 -10.51 -5.13 -9.23
N ALA A 102 -9.31 -4.79 -8.74
CA ALA A 102 -8.30 -5.78 -8.40
C ALA A 102 -8.75 -6.72 -7.28
N PHE A 103 -9.36 -6.20 -6.19
CA PHE A 103 -9.82 -7.02 -5.09
C PHE A 103 -11.05 -7.87 -5.44
N LYS A 104 -11.93 -7.42 -6.34
CA LYS A 104 -13.00 -8.28 -6.88
C LYS A 104 -12.41 -9.47 -7.63
N TYR A 105 -11.40 -9.22 -8.47
CA TYR A 105 -10.71 -10.28 -9.19
C TYR A 105 -10.02 -11.25 -8.23
N LEU A 106 -9.27 -10.72 -7.24
CA LEU A 106 -8.58 -11.55 -6.26
C LEU A 106 -9.55 -12.35 -5.41
N LYS A 107 -10.66 -11.79 -4.91
CA LYS A 107 -11.71 -12.52 -4.18
C LYS A 107 -12.31 -13.65 -5.02
N HIS A 108 -12.49 -13.46 -6.33
CA HIS A 108 -12.95 -14.53 -7.20
C HIS A 108 -11.92 -15.67 -7.32
N LYS A 109 -10.62 -15.36 -7.35
CA LYS A 109 -9.54 -16.36 -7.48
C LYS A 109 -9.07 -16.95 -6.15
N LEU A 110 -9.29 -16.23 -5.05
CA LEU A 110 -8.88 -16.52 -3.68
C LEU A 110 -10.08 -16.20 -2.76
N PRO A 111 -11.12 -17.07 -2.71
CA PRO A 111 -12.37 -16.77 -2.01
C PRO A 111 -12.22 -16.44 -0.52
N ASP A 112 -11.25 -17.07 0.14
CA ASP A 112 -10.97 -16.92 1.57
C ASP A 112 -10.08 -15.70 1.89
N MET A 113 -9.59 -14.96 0.89
CA MET A 113 -8.73 -13.80 1.10
C MET A 113 -9.54 -12.63 1.65
N GLU A 114 -9.16 -12.05 2.78
CA GLU A 114 -9.81 -10.83 3.28
C GLU A 114 -9.47 -9.59 2.45
N VAL A 115 -10.38 -8.62 2.40
CA VAL A 115 -10.09 -7.29 1.84
C VAL A 115 -9.66 -6.39 3.00
N PRO A 116 -8.44 -5.83 2.99
CA PRO A 116 -8.01 -4.95 4.07
C PRO A 116 -8.68 -3.59 3.95
N ARG A 117 -8.72 -2.85 5.07
CA ARG A 117 -9.07 -1.43 5.03
C ARG A 117 -7.89 -0.63 4.47
N PHE A 118 -8.16 0.29 3.55
CA PHE A 118 -7.16 1.15 2.96
C PHE A 118 -7.24 2.54 3.56
N TYR A 119 -6.10 3.14 3.89
CA TYR A 119 -6.04 4.53 4.31
C TYR A 119 -4.85 5.24 3.67
N ALA A 120 -4.99 6.53 3.40
CA ALA A 120 -3.92 7.39 2.91
C ALA A 120 -3.24 8.10 4.09
N GLN A 121 -1.92 8.27 4.03
CA GLN A 121 -1.14 8.96 5.04
C GLN A 121 0.03 9.78 4.45
N ILE A 122 0.70 10.57 5.29
CA ILE A 122 1.91 11.35 4.97
C ILE A 122 3.06 10.91 5.89
N SER A 123 4.01 10.13 5.37
CA SER A 123 5.02 9.44 6.19
C SER A 123 6.42 10.07 6.17
N ALA A 124 6.55 11.34 5.79
CA ALA A 124 7.83 12.05 5.67
C ALA A 124 8.87 11.29 4.82
N LEU A 125 8.43 10.71 3.71
CA LEU A 125 9.20 9.93 2.75
C LEU A 125 9.80 8.61 3.25
N ASP A 126 9.36 8.10 4.39
CA ASP A 126 9.85 6.83 4.95
C ASP A 126 9.37 5.61 4.13
N GLN A 127 8.39 4.85 4.65
CA GLN A 127 7.81 3.67 3.97
C GLN A 127 6.73 4.06 2.95
N SER A 128 6.69 3.37 1.80
CA SER A 128 5.64 3.61 0.78
C SER A 128 4.29 3.01 1.14
N ILE A 129 4.29 1.76 1.61
CA ILE A 129 3.09 1.01 2.00
C ILE A 129 3.34 0.41 3.38
N VAL A 130 2.40 0.61 4.30
CA VAL A 130 2.42 0.05 5.66
C VAL A 130 1.31 -0.98 5.77
N VAL A 131 1.63 -2.22 6.12
CA VAL A 131 0.64 -3.30 6.21
C VAL A 131 0.64 -3.88 7.62
N GLY A 132 -0.53 -3.96 8.25
CA GLY A 132 -0.68 -4.54 9.58
C GLY A 132 -2.11 -4.48 10.08
N ASN A 133 -2.50 -5.39 10.99
CA ASN A 133 -3.81 -5.38 11.66
C ASN A 133 -5.03 -5.30 10.72
N GLY A 134 -4.93 -5.88 9.51
CA GLY A 134 -6.01 -5.84 8.52
C GLY A 134 -6.13 -4.51 7.76
N THR A 135 -5.12 -3.63 7.86
CA THR A 135 -5.07 -2.35 7.13
C THR A 135 -3.87 -2.28 6.18
N VAL A 136 -4.01 -1.43 5.16
CA VAL A 136 -2.95 -1.05 4.22
C VAL A 136 -2.91 0.49 4.14
N GLY A 137 -1.86 1.06 4.75
CA GLY A 137 -1.56 2.49 4.71
C GLY A 137 -0.76 2.86 3.48
N ILE A 138 -1.21 3.89 2.75
CA ILE A 138 -0.60 4.41 1.53
C ILE A 138 0.06 5.75 1.85
N SER A 139 1.38 5.79 1.86
CA SER A 139 2.13 7.03 2.07
C SER A 139 2.18 7.84 0.78
N LEU A 140 1.21 8.75 0.61
CA LEU A 140 1.00 9.49 -0.65
C LEU A 140 2.20 10.36 -1.04
N ASP A 141 2.95 10.80 -0.05
CA ASP A 141 4.19 11.56 -0.20
C ASP A 141 5.32 10.77 -0.85
N LYS A 142 5.14 9.46 -1.09
CA LYS A 142 6.06 8.60 -1.87
C LYS A 142 5.71 8.51 -3.35
N TYR A 143 4.61 9.12 -3.78
CA TYR A 143 4.05 8.95 -5.12
C TYR A 143 3.74 10.26 -5.86
N LEU A 144 4.39 11.37 -5.51
CA LEU A 144 4.27 12.71 -6.15
C LEU A 144 4.90 12.83 -7.56
N GLY A 145 5.33 11.73 -8.17
CA GLY A 145 5.88 11.69 -9.52
C GLY A 145 7.41 11.70 -9.57
N GLU A 146 7.98 11.03 -10.58
CA GLU A 146 9.42 10.78 -10.73
C GLU A 146 10.27 12.06 -10.59
N ASN A 147 9.76 13.19 -11.08
CA ASN A 147 10.48 14.47 -11.14
C ASN A 147 10.17 15.42 -9.98
N PHE A 148 9.48 14.95 -8.93
CA PHE A 148 9.22 15.77 -7.75
C PHE A 148 10.55 16.29 -7.16
N PRO A 149 10.71 17.61 -6.94
CA PRO A 149 12.03 18.20 -6.62
C PRO A 149 12.72 17.59 -5.40
N LEU A 150 11.97 17.18 -4.39
CA LEU A 150 12.53 16.57 -3.19
C LEU A 150 13.15 15.20 -3.50
N TYR A 151 12.54 14.43 -4.41
CA TYR A 151 13.03 13.11 -4.77
C TYR A 151 14.38 13.15 -5.47
N LEU A 152 14.62 14.20 -6.27
CA LEU A 152 15.90 14.40 -6.96
C LEU A 152 17.09 14.50 -6.01
N LYS A 153 16.86 14.85 -4.74
CA LYS A 153 17.90 14.98 -3.71
C LYS A 153 18.20 13.66 -2.99
N TYR A 154 17.19 12.80 -2.81
CA TYR A 154 17.27 11.64 -1.90
C TYR A 154 17.19 10.28 -2.60
N TYR A 155 16.70 10.21 -3.83
CA TYR A 155 16.46 8.95 -4.53
C TYR A 155 17.20 8.87 -5.87
N SER A 156 17.70 7.68 -6.16
CA SER A 156 18.29 7.36 -7.46
C SER A 156 17.26 7.44 -8.59
N PRO A 157 17.68 7.66 -9.85
CA PRO A 157 16.76 7.63 -11.00
C PRO A 157 15.95 6.33 -11.10
N LEU A 158 16.51 5.19 -10.69
CA LEU A 158 15.79 3.91 -10.72
C LEU A 158 14.65 3.87 -9.70
N GLN A 159 14.89 4.34 -8.47
CA GLN A 159 13.86 4.42 -7.43
C GLN A 159 12.74 5.38 -7.83
N ARG A 160 13.09 6.56 -8.35
CA ARG A 160 12.10 7.60 -8.70
C ARG A 160 11.11 7.16 -9.76
N ARG A 161 11.48 6.26 -10.67
CA ARG A 161 10.57 5.68 -11.68
C ARG A 161 9.38 4.93 -11.08
N GLN A 162 9.50 4.46 -9.83
CA GLN A 162 8.45 3.77 -9.08
C GLN A 162 7.70 4.70 -8.13
N MET A 163 8.10 5.97 -8.03
CA MET A 163 7.52 6.96 -7.11
C MET A 163 6.43 7.79 -7.80
N THR A 164 5.51 7.13 -8.50
CA THR A 164 4.42 7.76 -9.26
C THR A 164 3.07 7.17 -8.89
N ARG A 165 2.00 7.94 -9.13
CA ARG A 165 0.62 7.53 -8.81
C ARG A 165 0.26 6.14 -9.36
N GLU A 166 0.73 5.78 -10.56
CA GLU A 166 0.44 4.50 -11.19
C GLU A 166 1.04 3.29 -10.44
N HIS A 167 2.00 3.52 -9.54
CA HIS A 167 2.61 2.47 -8.73
C HIS A 167 1.87 2.21 -7.41
N ILE A 168 0.94 3.08 -6.98
CA ILE A 168 0.20 2.91 -5.73
C ILE A 168 -0.53 1.57 -5.69
N VAL A 169 -1.35 1.28 -6.70
CA VAL A 169 -2.19 0.07 -6.72
C VAL A 169 -1.34 -1.20 -6.83
N PRO A 170 -0.35 -1.32 -7.75
CA PRO A 170 0.55 -2.46 -7.77
C PRO A 170 1.28 -2.69 -6.44
N ASP A 171 1.77 -1.64 -5.79
CA ASP A 171 2.49 -1.74 -4.53
C ASP A 171 1.55 -2.18 -3.40
N CYS A 172 0.35 -1.59 -3.30
CA CYS A 172 -0.69 -1.99 -2.34
C CYS A 172 -0.96 -3.50 -2.41
N LEU A 173 -1.21 -4.01 -3.62
CA LEU A 173 -1.48 -5.44 -3.85
C LEU A 173 -0.27 -6.31 -3.51
N THR A 174 0.93 -5.87 -3.90
CA THR A 174 2.18 -6.60 -3.66
C THR A 174 2.47 -6.74 -2.18
N PHE A 175 2.53 -5.62 -1.45
CA PHE A 175 2.83 -5.63 -0.02
C PHE A 175 1.74 -6.34 0.80
N TYR A 176 0.47 -6.17 0.42
CA TYR A 176 -0.61 -6.91 1.07
C TYR A 176 -0.46 -8.42 0.88
N LEU A 177 -0.28 -8.89 -0.36
CA LEU A 177 -0.10 -10.32 -0.64
C LEU A 177 1.17 -10.88 0.01
N MET A 178 2.27 -10.12 0.09
CA MET A 178 3.46 -10.52 0.84
C MET A 178 3.18 -10.71 2.34
N SER A 179 2.34 -9.85 2.92
CA SER A 179 1.96 -9.96 4.34
C SER A 179 1.09 -11.19 4.64
N VAL A 180 0.23 -11.59 3.68
CA VAL A 180 -0.69 -12.72 3.82
C VAL A 180 0.01 -14.04 3.50
N TYR A 181 0.81 -14.08 2.43
CA TYR A 181 1.48 -15.28 1.93
C TYR A 181 2.96 -15.29 2.31
N GLN A 182 3.25 -15.20 3.60
CA GLN A 182 4.63 -15.14 4.08
C GLN A 182 5.41 -16.42 3.76
N LEU A 183 6.63 -16.24 3.26
CA LEU A 183 7.57 -17.33 3.13
C LEU A 183 8.37 -17.49 4.41
N LYS A 184 8.27 -18.67 5.04
CA LYS A 184 9.03 -18.98 6.25
C LYS A 184 10.54 -18.82 6.03
N ASP A 185 11.21 -18.15 6.97
CA ASP A 185 12.65 -17.89 6.97
C ASP A 185 13.13 -17.14 5.70
N PHE A 186 12.29 -16.23 5.15
CA PHE A 186 12.54 -15.51 3.89
C PHE A 186 13.98 -14.98 3.76
N GLU A 187 14.44 -14.20 4.75
CA GLU A 187 15.79 -13.59 4.75
C GLU A 187 16.95 -14.59 4.77
N ARG A 188 16.70 -15.85 5.15
CA ARG A 188 17.72 -16.91 5.22
C ARG A 188 17.72 -17.80 3.98
N ARG A 189 16.75 -17.66 3.07
CA ARG A 189 16.65 -18.46 1.86
C ARG A 189 17.61 -17.95 0.78
N PRO A 190 18.01 -18.82 -0.17
CA PRO A 190 18.75 -18.39 -1.36
C PRO A 190 18.02 -17.26 -2.10
N GLN A 191 18.77 -16.28 -2.63
CA GLN A 191 18.19 -15.10 -3.32
C GLN A 191 17.19 -15.48 -4.41
N ILE A 192 17.49 -16.54 -5.19
CA ILE A 192 16.60 -17.00 -6.25
C ILE A 192 15.24 -17.49 -5.74
N GLU A 193 15.18 -18.08 -4.54
CA GLU A 193 13.91 -18.48 -3.93
C GLU A 193 13.11 -17.27 -3.46
N GLN A 194 13.79 -16.25 -2.91
CA GLN A 194 13.17 -14.99 -2.54
C GLN A 194 12.59 -14.28 -3.78
N ASP A 195 13.38 -14.19 -4.85
CA ASP A 195 12.99 -13.57 -6.12
C ASP A 195 11.84 -14.33 -6.79
N LEU A 196 11.84 -15.67 -6.72
CA LEU A 196 10.74 -16.48 -7.23
C LEU A 196 9.48 -16.31 -6.39
N HIS A 197 9.60 -16.22 -5.06
CA HIS A 197 8.46 -15.95 -4.19
C HIS A 197 7.80 -14.61 -4.51
N ILE A 198 8.60 -13.54 -4.62
CA ILE A 198 8.14 -12.22 -5.09
C ILE A 198 7.58 -12.33 -6.52
N GLY A 199 8.23 -13.10 -7.39
CA GLY A 199 7.79 -13.33 -8.77
C GLY A 199 6.39 -13.93 -8.87
N LYS A 200 6.03 -14.86 -7.97
CA LYS A 200 4.67 -15.41 -7.89
C LYS A 200 3.64 -14.35 -7.52
N ILE A 201 3.97 -13.51 -6.53
CA ILE A 201 3.10 -12.42 -6.09
C ILE A 201 2.92 -11.40 -7.21
N HIS A 202 4.01 -10.93 -7.81
CA HIS A 202 3.98 -10.02 -8.95
C HIS A 202 3.22 -10.59 -10.15
N TRP A 203 3.32 -11.90 -10.40
CA TRP A 203 2.52 -12.55 -11.43
C TRP A 203 1.03 -12.42 -11.11
N ILE A 204 0.60 -12.73 -9.89
CA ILE A 204 -0.81 -12.56 -9.47
C ILE A 204 -1.25 -11.10 -9.54
N VAL A 205 -0.40 -10.15 -9.17
CA VAL A 205 -0.70 -8.71 -9.28
C VAL A 205 -0.95 -8.33 -10.75
N ASN A 206 -0.13 -8.80 -11.69
CA ASN A 206 -0.38 -8.61 -13.12
C ASN A 206 -1.74 -9.18 -13.56
N GLN A 207 -2.12 -10.36 -13.05
CA GLN A 207 -3.43 -10.97 -13.36
C GLN A 207 -4.59 -10.14 -12.79
N ALA A 208 -4.45 -9.64 -11.55
CA ALA A 208 -5.46 -8.83 -10.89
C ALA A 208 -5.66 -7.46 -11.57
N LEU A 209 -4.59 -6.86 -12.10
CA LEU A 209 -4.64 -5.61 -12.83
C LEU A 209 -5.01 -5.77 -14.31
N GLY A 210 -4.91 -6.99 -14.86
CA GLY A 210 -5.19 -7.27 -16.26
C GLY A 210 -4.11 -6.76 -17.24
N HIS A 211 -2.93 -6.37 -16.75
CA HIS A 211 -1.79 -5.96 -17.57
C HIS A 211 -0.45 -6.24 -16.90
N HIS A 212 0.63 -6.28 -17.70
CA HIS A 212 1.98 -6.62 -17.23
C HIS A 212 2.74 -5.41 -16.66
N VAL A 213 2.50 -5.08 -15.39
CA VAL A 213 3.28 -4.12 -14.59
C VAL A 213 4.68 -4.66 -14.31
N PHE A 214 4.76 -5.88 -13.79
CA PHE A 214 6.02 -6.53 -13.46
C PHE A 214 6.47 -7.47 -14.58
N ARG A 215 7.74 -7.36 -15.00
CA ARG A 215 8.30 -8.11 -16.14
C ARG A 215 9.64 -8.77 -15.83
N THR A 216 9.86 -9.17 -14.58
CA THR A 216 11.11 -9.79 -14.16
C THR A 216 11.22 -11.22 -14.70
N LYS A 217 12.45 -11.77 -14.74
CA LYS A 217 12.68 -13.16 -15.14
C LYS A 217 11.86 -14.16 -14.31
N CYS A 218 11.69 -13.88 -13.01
CA CYS A 218 10.88 -14.71 -12.11
C CYS A 218 9.39 -14.66 -12.46
N VAL A 219 8.85 -13.49 -12.80
CA VAL A 219 7.45 -13.39 -13.28
C VAL A 219 7.25 -14.21 -14.55
N ILE A 220 8.20 -14.16 -15.49
CA ILE A 220 8.16 -14.95 -16.72
C ILE A 220 8.25 -16.46 -16.42
N ALA A 221 9.11 -16.87 -15.48
CA ALA A 221 9.24 -18.27 -15.08
C ALA A 221 7.94 -18.80 -14.46
N VAL A 222 7.26 -17.98 -13.64
CA VAL A 222 5.95 -18.31 -13.05
C VAL A 222 4.86 -18.37 -14.11
N GLU A 223 4.84 -17.42 -15.05
CA GLU A 223 3.91 -17.40 -16.18
C GLU A 223 4.01 -18.70 -16.99
N ASN A 224 5.22 -19.09 -17.39
CA ASN A 224 5.46 -20.34 -18.13
C ASN A 224 4.98 -21.56 -17.34
N TYR A 225 5.26 -21.59 -16.03
CA TYR A 225 4.79 -22.67 -15.15
C TYR A 225 3.25 -22.75 -15.12
N MET A 226 2.55 -21.62 -14.94
CA MET A 226 1.09 -21.61 -14.87
C MET A 226 0.42 -21.96 -16.19
N GLN A 227 1.06 -21.66 -17.33
CA GLN A 227 0.61 -22.08 -18.66
C GLN A 227 0.71 -23.60 -18.85
N GLU A 228 1.79 -24.23 -18.37
CA GLU A 228 1.96 -25.69 -18.40
C GLU A 228 1.07 -26.41 -17.36
N HIS A 229 0.69 -25.72 -16.28
CA HIS A 229 0.00 -26.28 -15.12
C HIS A 229 -1.36 -25.61 -14.83
N HIS A 230 -2.24 -25.55 -15.83
CA HIS A 230 -3.55 -24.88 -15.77
C HIS A 230 -4.52 -25.34 -14.65
N LYS A 231 -4.22 -26.44 -13.94
CA LYS A 231 -5.01 -26.94 -12.81
C LYS A 231 -4.55 -26.39 -11.46
N VAL A 232 -3.36 -25.81 -11.39
CA VAL A 232 -2.83 -25.21 -10.16
C VAL A 232 -3.62 -23.94 -9.88
N SER A 233 -4.25 -23.90 -8.71
CA SER A 233 -4.95 -22.72 -8.21
C SER A 233 -3.97 -21.62 -7.76
N TYR A 234 -4.47 -20.40 -7.60
CA TYR A 234 -3.65 -19.29 -7.14
C TYR A 234 -3.19 -19.49 -5.68
N GLU A 235 -4.05 -20.10 -4.86
CA GLU A 235 -3.73 -20.48 -3.49
C GLU A 235 -2.55 -21.47 -3.45
N GLU A 236 -2.61 -22.53 -4.26
CA GLU A 236 -1.52 -23.51 -4.38
C GLU A 236 -0.23 -22.87 -4.89
N LEU A 237 -0.31 -21.98 -5.89
CA LEU A 237 0.85 -21.24 -6.39
C LEU A 237 1.48 -20.41 -5.27
N LEU A 238 0.71 -19.57 -4.59
CA LEU A 238 1.21 -18.67 -3.53
C LEU A 238 1.84 -19.45 -2.38
N ARG A 239 1.24 -20.57 -1.96
CA ARG A 239 1.78 -21.44 -0.90
C ARG A 239 2.92 -22.35 -1.33
N MET A 240 3.20 -22.48 -2.63
CA MET A 240 4.27 -23.35 -3.13
C MET A 240 5.64 -22.90 -2.62
N THR A 241 6.35 -23.78 -1.91
CA THR A 241 7.72 -23.52 -1.42
C THR A 241 8.78 -24.36 -2.12
N ASP A 242 8.38 -25.26 -3.02
CA ASP A 242 9.29 -26.00 -3.89
C ASP A 242 9.56 -25.18 -5.17
N PHE A 243 10.58 -24.34 -5.10
CA PHE A 243 10.95 -23.41 -6.17
C PHE A 243 11.66 -24.10 -7.34
N SER A 244 12.07 -25.36 -7.20
CA SER A 244 12.73 -26.12 -8.28
C SER A 244 11.82 -26.38 -9.48
N LYS A 245 10.51 -26.21 -9.29
CA LYS A 245 9.49 -26.35 -10.34
C LYS A 245 9.51 -25.21 -11.36
N PHE A 246 10.09 -24.07 -11.01
CA PHE A 246 10.19 -22.93 -11.92
C PHE A 246 11.49 -23.02 -12.72
N LYS A 247 11.37 -23.18 -14.04
CA LYS A 247 12.52 -23.12 -14.95
C LYS A 247 12.95 -21.67 -15.11
N THR A 248 13.88 -21.21 -14.29
CA THR A 248 14.54 -19.91 -14.46
C THR A 248 15.64 -20.04 -15.53
N LEU A 249 15.55 -19.22 -16.59
CA LEU A 249 16.52 -19.14 -17.69
C LEU A 249 17.97 -18.91 -17.23
#